data_AF-A0A963WBE1-F1
#
_entry.id   AF-A0A963WBE1-F1
#
_cell.length_a   1.000
_cell.length_b   1.000
_cell.length_c   1.000
_cell.angle_alpha   90.00
_cell.angle_beta   90.00
_cell.angle_gamma   90.00
#
_symmetry.space_group_name_H-M   'P 1'
#
loop_
_entity.id
_entity.type
_entity.pdbx_description
1 polymer ?
#
loop_
_entity_poly.entity_id
_entity_poly.type
_entity_poly.pdbx_seq_one_letter_code
_entity_poly.pdbx_strand_id
1 'polypeptide(L)'
;MIPELPVDIDQIKGFLAADEAQALYDHALQASARGPVLEIGSYCGKSTVYLGLACRANDSTLFALDHHRGSEEHQPGEMFHDPALFDDSAGSMDSFREFRRNILAAGLEQTVVPIVAGSAAAARH
;
A
#
# COMPACT_ATOMS: atom_id res chain seq x y z
N MET A 1 7.47 -18.43 4.18
CA MET A 1 6.39 -18.64 3.20
C MET A 1 5.23 -17.77 3.63
N ILE A 2 4.76 -16.90 2.75
CA ILE A 2 3.59 -16.05 3.01
C ILE A 2 2.39 -16.96 3.35
N PRO A 3 1.62 -16.67 4.41
CA PRO A 3 0.37 -17.38 4.69
C PRO A 3 -0.64 -17.22 3.55
N GLU A 4 -1.71 -17.99 3.55
CA GLU A 4 -2.78 -17.83 2.57
C GLU A 4 -3.27 -16.37 2.53
N LEU A 5 -3.32 -15.81 1.32
CA LEU A 5 -3.70 -14.41 1.13
C LEU A 5 -5.21 -14.26 1.38
N PRO A 6 -5.65 -13.26 2.17
CA PRO A 6 -7.05 -13.08 2.53
C PRO A 6 -7.92 -12.53 1.37
N VAL A 7 -7.30 -12.17 0.25
CA VAL A 7 -7.91 -11.56 -0.94
C VAL A 7 -7.22 -12.09 -2.19
N ASP A 8 -7.92 -12.00 -3.33
CA ASP A 8 -7.31 -12.20 -4.64
C ASP A 8 -6.39 -11.00 -4.97
N ILE A 9 -5.10 -11.19 -4.74
CA ILE A 9 -4.09 -10.13 -4.86
C ILE A 9 -3.91 -9.64 -6.30
N ASP A 10 -4.28 -10.44 -7.29
CA ASP A 10 -4.15 -10.06 -8.70
C ASP A 10 -5.26 -9.12 -9.16
N GLN A 11 -6.34 -8.98 -8.37
CA GLN A 11 -7.36 -7.96 -8.58
C GLN A 11 -6.96 -6.59 -8.01
N ILE A 12 -5.94 -6.53 -7.14
CA ILE A 12 -5.47 -5.26 -6.60
C ILE A 12 -4.54 -4.60 -7.61
N LYS A 13 -4.92 -3.41 -8.08
CA LYS A 13 -4.10 -2.59 -8.98
C LYS A 13 -2.75 -2.28 -8.32
N GLY A 14 -1.66 -2.51 -9.04
CA GLY A 14 -0.32 -2.21 -8.57
C GLY A 14 0.74 -3.05 -9.26
N PHE A 15 2.00 -2.71 -9.01
CA PHE A 15 3.17 -3.30 -9.65
C PHE A 15 3.99 -4.02 -8.59
N LEU A 16 3.88 -5.35 -8.55
CA LEU A 16 4.65 -6.18 -7.64
C LEU A 16 4.71 -7.61 -8.16
N ALA A 17 5.91 -8.10 -8.47
CA ALA A 17 6.09 -9.50 -8.87
C ALA A 17 5.98 -10.44 -7.66
N ALA A 18 5.68 -11.71 -7.90
CA ALA A 18 5.45 -12.67 -6.83
C ALA A 18 6.70 -12.95 -5.97
N ASP A 19 7.88 -12.97 -6.59
CA ASP A 19 9.17 -13.13 -5.90
C ASP A 19 9.55 -11.88 -5.10
N GLU A 20 9.30 -10.69 -5.65
CA GLU A 20 9.43 -9.42 -4.93
C GLU A 20 8.48 -9.34 -3.73
N ALA A 21 7.23 -9.80 -3.89
CA ALA A 21 6.25 -9.86 -2.80
C ALA A 21 6.71 -10.78 -1.67
N GLN A 22 7.28 -11.95 -2.01
CA GLN A 22 7.85 -12.87 -1.03
C GLN A 22 9.03 -12.24 -0.29
N ALA A 23 9.92 -11.56 -1.01
CA ALA A 23 11.04 -10.85 -0.41
C ALA A 23 10.57 -9.71 0.53
N LEU A 24 9.59 -8.91 0.12
CA LEU A 24 9.01 -7.85 0.96
C LEU A 24 8.38 -8.42 2.24
N TYR A 25 7.61 -9.49 2.12
CA TYR A 25 7.00 -10.14 3.28
C TYR A 25 8.06 -10.64 4.27
N ASP A 26 9.08 -11.35 3.79
CA ASP A 26 10.10 -11.94 4.67
C ASP A 26 10.92 -10.87 5.38
N HIS A 27 11.27 -9.78 4.69
CA HIS A 27 11.96 -8.64 5.30
C HIS A 27 11.08 -7.89 6.30
N ALA A 28 9.80 -7.66 5.98
CA ALA A 28 8.87 -7.02 6.90
C ALA A 28 8.59 -7.90 8.12
N LEU A 29 8.57 -9.22 7.98
CA LEU A 29 8.40 -10.15 9.10
C LEU A 29 9.59 -10.07 10.07
N GLN A 30 10.80 -9.95 9.54
CA GLN A 30 12.00 -9.76 10.38
C GLN A 30 12.04 -8.37 11.03
N ALA A 31 11.70 -7.32 10.28
CA ALA A 31 11.72 -5.94 10.78
C ALA A 31 10.63 -5.71 11.83
N SER A 32 9.42 -6.23 11.61
CA SER A 32 8.27 -6.02 12.48
C SER A 32 8.44 -6.59 13.88
N ALA A 33 9.28 -7.60 14.06
CA ALA A 33 9.65 -8.13 15.38
C ALA A 33 10.45 -7.13 16.24
N ARG A 34 11.02 -6.08 15.63
CA ARG A 34 11.82 -5.05 16.31
C ARG A 34 11.06 -3.73 16.51
N GLY A 35 9.95 -3.55 15.82
CA GLY A 35 9.13 -2.32 15.87
C GLY A 35 8.26 -2.16 14.62
N PRO A 36 7.57 -1.02 14.49
CA PRO A 36 6.72 -0.76 13.33
C PRO A 36 7.49 -0.73 12.01
N VAL A 37 6.79 -1.03 10.91
CA VAL A 37 7.31 -0.93 9.54
C VAL A 37 6.70 0.30 8.88
N LEU A 38 7.47 0.97 8.02
CA LEU A 38 7.01 2.08 7.19
C LEU A 38 7.10 1.67 5.71
N GLU A 39 5.99 1.79 5.00
CA GLU A 39 5.91 1.77 3.54
C GLU A 39 5.80 3.22 3.04
N ILE A 40 6.56 3.57 2.00
CA ILE A 40 6.45 4.86 1.30
C ILE A 40 6.05 4.58 -0.14
N GLY A 41 4.86 5.05 -0.53
CA GLY A 41 4.21 4.66 -1.78
C GLY A 41 3.41 3.38 -1.58
N SER A 42 2.11 3.53 -1.45
CA SER A 42 1.16 2.45 -1.14
C SER A 42 0.15 2.22 -2.26
N TYR A 43 -0.07 3.21 -3.14
CA TYR A 43 -0.97 3.14 -4.28
C TYR A 43 -2.34 2.56 -3.90
N CYS A 44 -2.78 1.47 -4.52
CA CYS A 44 -4.03 0.77 -4.16
C CYS A 44 -3.83 -0.37 -3.13
N GLY A 45 -2.63 -0.54 -2.59
CA GLY A 45 -2.37 -1.41 -1.43
C GLY A 45 -1.84 -2.82 -1.73
N LYS A 46 -1.35 -3.11 -2.95
CA LYS A 46 -0.90 -4.47 -3.32
C LYS A 46 0.26 -4.94 -2.42
N SER A 47 1.33 -4.16 -2.32
CA SER A 47 2.45 -4.42 -1.41
C SER A 47 2.03 -4.31 0.06
N THR A 48 1.17 -3.34 0.38
CA THR A 48 0.66 -3.10 1.74
C THR A 48 -0.01 -4.33 2.34
N VAL A 49 -0.73 -5.14 1.54
CA VAL A 49 -1.32 -6.40 2.03
C VAL A 49 -0.23 -7.35 2.51
N TYR A 50 0.84 -7.58 1.74
CA TYR A 50 1.95 -8.45 2.16
C TYR A 50 2.67 -7.91 3.40
N LEU A 51 3.01 -6.62 3.41
CA LEU A 51 3.68 -5.98 4.54
C LEU A 51 2.79 -6.00 5.81
N GLY A 52 1.49 -5.78 5.65
CA GLY A 52 0.51 -5.79 6.74
C GLY A 52 0.34 -7.20 7.32
N LEU A 53 0.30 -8.23 6.48
CA LEU A 53 0.29 -9.63 6.95
C LEU A 53 1.55 -9.97 7.76
N ALA A 54 2.72 -9.50 7.31
CA ALA A 54 3.96 -9.71 8.03
C ALA A 54 3.97 -8.98 9.39
N CYS A 55 3.49 -7.74 9.45
CA CYS A 55 3.38 -6.98 10.69
C CYS A 55 2.38 -7.63 11.67
N ARG A 56 1.24 -8.11 11.16
CA ARG A 56 0.21 -8.80 11.96
C ARG A 56 0.75 -10.04 12.65
N ALA A 57 1.67 -10.78 12.01
CA ALA A 57 2.27 -11.98 12.58
C ALA A 57 3.09 -11.70 13.86
N ASN A 58 3.56 -10.46 14.05
CA ASN A 58 4.35 -10.03 15.21
C ASN A 58 3.60 -9.01 16.08
N ASP A 59 2.28 -8.86 15.92
CA ASP A 59 1.48 -7.84 16.62
C ASP A 59 2.06 -6.41 16.48
N SER A 60 2.62 -6.13 15.30
CA SER A 60 3.25 -4.86 14.97
C SER A 60 2.38 -4.03 14.03
N THR A 61 2.74 -2.78 13.82
CA THR A 61 2.02 -1.82 12.97
C THR A 61 2.74 -1.60 11.65
N LEU A 62 2.00 -1.55 10.55
CA LEU A 62 2.46 -1.00 9.28
C LEU A 62 1.94 0.43 9.13
N PHE A 63 2.82 1.40 8.99
CA PHE A 63 2.48 2.74 8.53
C PHE A 63 2.61 2.80 7.01
N ALA A 64 1.52 3.13 6.32
CA ALA A 64 1.46 3.19 4.86
C ALA A 64 1.36 4.67 4.45
N LEU A 65 2.48 5.26 4.02
CA LEU A 65 2.59 6.68 3.69
C LEU A 65 2.48 6.90 2.18
N ASP A 66 1.41 7.57 1.75
CA ASP A 66 1.22 7.95 0.37
C ASP A 66 0.32 9.19 0.29
N HIS A 67 0.61 10.10 -0.64
CA HIS A 67 -0.28 11.22 -0.93
C HIS A 67 -1.49 10.80 -1.78
N HIS A 68 -1.44 9.63 -2.40
CA HIS A 68 -2.45 9.00 -3.25
C HIS A 68 -2.84 9.80 -4.50
N ARG A 69 -2.03 10.80 -4.87
CA ARG A 69 -2.23 11.64 -6.09
C ARG A 69 -1.48 11.15 -7.33
N GLY A 70 -0.86 9.97 -7.23
CA GLY A 70 -0.05 9.37 -8.27
C GLY A 70 1.30 10.07 -8.47
N SER A 71 2.32 9.29 -8.83
CA SER A 71 3.58 9.82 -9.34
C SER A 71 3.39 10.49 -10.73
N GLU A 72 4.47 11.04 -11.30
CA GLU A 72 4.45 11.69 -12.62
C GLU A 72 3.87 10.76 -13.70
N GLU A 73 4.28 9.50 -13.69
CA GLU A 73 3.88 8.49 -14.68
C GLU A 73 2.41 8.04 -14.60
N HIS A 74 1.68 8.43 -13.55
CA HIS A 74 0.26 8.13 -13.38
C HIS A 74 -0.68 9.27 -13.82
N GLN A 75 -0.12 10.41 -14.25
CA GLN A 75 -0.89 11.59 -14.61
C GLN A 75 -1.56 11.45 -15.98
N PRO A 76 -2.69 12.15 -16.25
CA PRO A 76 -3.37 12.09 -17.53
C PRO A 76 -2.43 12.36 -18.71
N GLY A 77 -2.40 11.43 -19.67
CA GLY A 77 -1.51 11.48 -20.84
C GLY A 77 -0.24 10.63 -20.71
N GLU A 78 0.07 10.13 -19.52
CA GLU A 78 1.25 9.30 -19.26
C GLU A 78 0.95 7.79 -19.36
N MET A 79 2.01 6.99 -19.48
CA MET A 79 1.94 5.55 -19.81
C MET A 79 1.17 4.72 -18.77
N PHE A 80 1.27 5.06 -17.49
CA PHE A 80 0.64 4.33 -16.39
C PHE A 80 -0.61 5.03 -15.84
N HIS A 81 -1.16 6.00 -16.59
CA HIS A 81 -2.43 6.62 -16.22
C HIS A 81 -3.57 5.59 -16.23
N ASP A 82 -4.27 5.51 -15.10
CA ASP A 82 -5.45 4.67 -14.94
C ASP A 82 -6.70 5.55 -14.79
N PRO A 83 -7.54 5.67 -15.84
CA PRO A 83 -8.75 6.49 -15.79
C PRO A 83 -9.73 6.06 -14.70
N ALA A 84 -9.69 4.79 -14.26
CA ALA A 84 -10.56 4.31 -13.18
C ALA A 84 -10.17 4.84 -11.80
N LEU A 85 -8.96 5.40 -11.67
CA LEU A 85 -8.46 6.04 -10.44
C LEU A 85 -8.48 7.57 -10.54
N PHE A 86 -9.02 8.15 -11.61
CA PHE A 86 -9.16 9.60 -11.71
C PHE A 86 -10.43 10.07 -10.99
N ASP A 87 -10.30 11.06 -10.11
CA ASP A 87 -11.41 11.74 -9.46
C ASP A 87 -11.74 13.02 -10.22
N ASP A 88 -12.80 12.98 -11.02
CA ASP A 88 -13.29 14.12 -11.80
C ASP A 88 -13.67 15.32 -10.93
N SER A 89 -14.11 15.10 -9.69
CA SER A 89 -14.49 16.19 -8.79
C SER A 89 -13.29 16.96 -8.25
N ALA A 90 -12.17 16.25 -8.04
CA ALA A 90 -10.90 16.82 -7.63
C ALA A 90 -10.01 17.22 -8.82
N GLY A 91 -10.32 16.75 -10.03
CA GLY A 91 -9.49 16.94 -11.22
C GLY A 91 -8.11 16.29 -11.08
N SER A 92 -8.01 15.18 -10.34
CA SER A 92 -6.72 14.54 -10.03
C SER A 92 -6.87 13.03 -9.87
N MET A 93 -5.78 12.29 -10.06
CA MET A 93 -5.71 10.88 -9.69
C MET A 93 -5.88 10.72 -8.17
N ASP A 94 -6.66 9.72 -7.74
CA ASP A 94 -6.89 9.37 -6.33
C ASP A 94 -6.97 7.84 -6.14
N SER A 95 -5.87 7.25 -5.65
CA SER A 95 -5.83 5.81 -5.32
C SER A 95 -6.33 5.48 -3.91
N PHE A 96 -6.58 6.48 -3.05
CA PHE A 96 -6.84 6.24 -1.63
C PHE A 96 -8.16 5.50 -1.40
N ARG A 97 -9.15 5.76 -2.25
CA ARG A 97 -10.44 5.07 -2.19
C ARG A 97 -10.28 3.56 -2.38
N GLU A 98 -9.52 3.15 -3.40
CA GLU A 98 -9.27 1.74 -3.68
C GLU A 98 -8.35 1.13 -2.61
N PHE A 99 -7.32 1.85 -2.17
CA PHE A 99 -6.49 1.44 -1.04
C PHE A 99 -7.34 1.04 0.18
N ARG A 100 -8.24 1.92 0.64
CA ARG A 100 -9.09 1.66 1.81
C ARG A 100 -9.98 0.43 1.61
N ARG A 101 -10.56 0.26 0.42
CA ARG A 101 -11.38 -0.91 0.09
C ARG A 101 -10.58 -2.21 0.17
N ASN A 102 -9.36 -2.21 -0.35
CA ASN A 102 -8.50 -3.39 -0.38
C ASN A 102 -7.98 -3.77 1.02
N ILE A 103 -7.60 -2.79 1.84
CA ILE A 103 -7.18 -3.04 3.23
C ILE A 103 -8.34 -3.58 4.09
N LEU A 104 -9.56 -3.05 3.89
CA LEU A 104 -10.77 -3.58 4.52
C LEU A 104 -11.02 -5.03 4.08
N ALA A 105 -10.99 -5.31 2.78
CA ALA A 105 -11.20 -6.66 2.26
C ALA A 105 -10.16 -7.66 2.77
N ALA A 106 -8.91 -7.22 2.97
CA ALA A 106 -7.84 -8.04 3.54
C ALA A 106 -7.94 -8.23 5.07
N GLY A 107 -8.87 -7.54 5.75
CA GLY A 107 -9.03 -7.62 7.21
C GLY A 107 -7.80 -7.06 7.95
N LEU A 108 -7.20 -6.00 7.43
CA LEU A 108 -5.94 -5.42 7.93
C LEU A 108 -6.12 -4.04 8.59
N GLU A 109 -7.34 -3.56 8.78
CA GLU A 109 -7.62 -2.22 9.32
C GLU A 109 -7.06 -1.97 10.73
N GLN A 110 -6.81 -3.02 11.52
CA GLN A 110 -6.22 -2.90 12.86
C GLN A 110 -4.68 -2.99 12.84
N THR A 111 -4.08 -3.36 11.71
CA THR A 111 -2.63 -3.51 11.55
C THR A 111 -2.02 -2.41 10.69
N VAL A 112 -2.76 -1.93 9.70
CA VAL A 112 -2.32 -0.92 8.72
C VAL A 112 -2.88 0.44 9.08
N VAL A 113 -1.98 1.39 9.33
CA VAL A 113 -2.30 2.79 9.58
C VAL A 113 -1.95 3.61 8.32
N PRO A 114 -2.95 4.05 7.53
CA PRO A 114 -2.69 4.93 6.40
C PRO A 114 -2.31 6.34 6.88
N ILE A 115 -1.22 6.87 6.33
CA ILE A 115 -0.80 8.25 6.49
C ILE A 115 -0.95 8.94 5.13
N VAL A 116 -2.01 9.73 4.96
CA VAL A 116 -2.27 10.43 3.71
C VAL A 116 -1.55 11.77 3.69
N ALA A 117 -0.30 11.76 3.23
CA ALA A 117 0.55 12.94 3.16
C ALA A 117 1.68 12.76 2.13
N GLY A 118 2.24 13.88 1.64
CA GLY A 118 3.51 13.84 0.92
C GLY A 118 4.66 13.46 1.85
N SER A 119 5.62 12.68 1.36
CA SER A 119 6.74 12.19 2.16
C SER A 119 7.56 13.30 2.81
N ALA A 120 7.84 14.38 2.06
CA ALA A 120 8.53 15.57 2.58
C ALA A 120 7.73 16.28 3.69
N ALA A 121 6.40 16.20 3.67
CA ALA A 121 5.58 16.77 4.73
C ALA A 121 5.59 15.92 6.00
N ALA A 122 5.53 14.59 5.85
CA ALA A 122 5.62 13.65 6.95
C ALA A 122 6.99 13.68 7.64
N ALA A 123 8.08 13.86 6.88
CA ALA A 123 9.44 13.83 7.39
C ALA A 123 9.90 15.09 8.16
N ARG A 124 9.05 16.12 8.30
CA ARG A 124 9.43 17.36 9.01
C ARG A 124 9.49 17.23 10.54
N HIS A 125 8.96 16.13 11.08
CA HIS A 125 8.77 15.89 12.50
C HIS A 125 9.30 14.51 12.88
#